data_AF-A0A0F3IY02-F1
#
_entry.id   AF-A0A0F3IY02-F1
#
_cell.length_a   1.000
_cell.length_b   1.000
_cell.length_c   1.000
_cell.angle_alpha   90.00
_cell.angle_beta   90.00
_cell.angle_gamma   90.00
#
_symmetry.space_group_name_H-M   'P 1'
#
loop_
_entity.id
_entity.type
_entity.pdbx_description
1 polymer ?
#
loop_
_entity_poly.entity_id
_entity_poly.type
_entity_poly.pdbx_seq_one_letter_code
_entity_poly.pdbx_strand_id
1 'polypeptide(L)'
;MMNSKGLQDFLHIRCGSDLAQPLQKAGLPGAYLAWVDPVCDGPTPEGLTDDSYRAARARFIADRYGEILAAVLGQLIDQDRALARADDFAEVVIWVEHDLFDQSILVRLLAWFADHPHRALTLVQADDFLGRQTPDALTRLFEARRRVTVSELKLGGYLWELWCAPDPRPLEALATILDDPARRPEGVSLPHLPAALRRHLANLPGSRDGLSMTERLALRAVADGAETAGAIFASVCLQEPAAWLGDMMFYPVLRDLSRAPFALLEQADDRYRLTPIGGAVVMGQMDALQFGSQPRWIGGCALESPPQFRWDQQEERVVEGPNLG
;
A
#
# COMPACT_ATOMS: atom_id res chain seq x y z
N MET A 1 24.58 -33.39 -23.29
CA MET A 1 24.82 -33.16 -21.85
C MET A 1 24.06 -31.89 -21.49
N MET A 2 22.95 -32.04 -20.76
CA MET A 2 22.17 -30.92 -20.24
C MET A 2 23.00 -30.23 -19.15
N ASN A 3 23.28 -28.95 -19.33
CA ASN A 3 23.89 -28.11 -18.30
C ASN A 3 22.90 -28.00 -17.14
N SER A 4 23.11 -28.75 -16.06
CA SER A 4 22.45 -28.48 -14.79
C SER A 4 23.04 -27.18 -14.25
N LYS A 5 22.42 -26.04 -14.56
CA LYS A 5 22.67 -24.82 -13.78
C LYS A 5 22.28 -25.15 -12.34
N GLY A 6 23.24 -25.14 -11.43
CA GLY A 6 22.94 -25.19 -10.00
C GLY A 6 22.03 -24.01 -9.63
N LEU A 7 21.16 -24.23 -8.64
CA LEU A 7 20.33 -23.16 -8.08
C LEU A 7 21.24 -22.04 -7.54
N GLN A 8 20.83 -20.80 -7.74
CA GLN A 8 21.43 -19.66 -7.02
C GLN A 8 20.98 -19.72 -5.55
N ASP A 9 21.75 -19.16 -4.63
CA ASP A 9 21.46 -19.34 -3.19
C ASP A 9 20.14 -18.68 -2.78
N PHE A 10 19.99 -17.36 -3.01
CA PHE A 10 18.85 -16.58 -2.53
C PHE A 10 18.27 -15.63 -3.59
N LEU A 11 16.94 -15.51 -3.63
CA LEU A 11 16.23 -14.37 -4.22
C LEU A 11 15.64 -13.54 -3.09
N HIS A 12 16.13 -12.31 -2.93
CA HIS A 12 15.57 -11.35 -1.98
C HIS A 12 14.54 -10.47 -2.70
N ILE A 13 13.26 -10.63 -2.33
CA ILE A 13 12.18 -9.76 -2.78
C ILE A 13 11.99 -8.66 -1.74
N ARG A 14 11.94 -7.41 -2.20
CA ARG A 14 11.77 -6.25 -1.34
C ARG A 14 10.68 -5.32 -1.86
N CYS A 15 10.11 -4.53 -0.98
CA CYS A 15 9.24 -3.38 -1.31
C CYS A 15 10.13 -2.13 -1.47
N GLY A 16 9.97 -1.32 -2.53
CA GLY A 16 10.71 -0.03 -2.68
C GLY A 16 12.24 -0.04 -2.95
N SER A 17 12.81 0.89 -3.73
CA SER A 17 14.23 0.84 -4.20
C SER A 17 15.33 1.11 -3.19
N ASP A 18 14.97 1.48 -1.98
CA ASP A 18 15.83 1.97 -0.91
C ASP A 18 16.71 0.90 -0.25
N LEU A 19 16.30 -0.37 -0.24
CA LEU A 19 17.06 -1.45 0.41
C LEU A 19 18.10 -2.17 -0.44
N ALA A 20 18.14 -1.95 -1.75
CA ALA A 20 19.06 -2.66 -2.63
C ALA A 20 20.54 -2.41 -2.26
N GLN A 21 20.92 -1.17 -2.00
CA GLN A 21 22.29 -0.83 -1.59
C GLN A 21 22.61 -1.25 -0.15
N PRO A 22 21.75 -1.02 0.87
CA PRO A 22 21.98 -1.53 2.23
C PRO A 22 22.19 -3.05 2.30
N LEU A 23 21.37 -3.86 1.61
CA LEU A 23 21.51 -5.32 1.64
C LEU A 23 22.80 -5.80 0.95
N GLN A 24 23.18 -5.17 -0.17
CA GLN A 24 24.47 -5.43 -0.80
C GLN A 24 25.65 -5.06 0.11
N LYS A 25 25.55 -3.94 0.83
CA LYS A 25 26.56 -3.52 1.82
C LYS A 25 26.62 -4.46 3.03
N ALA A 26 25.49 -5.07 3.41
CA ALA A 26 25.44 -6.11 4.44
C ALA A 26 26.05 -7.45 3.98
N GLY A 27 26.46 -7.56 2.73
CA GLY A 27 27.16 -8.74 2.21
C GLY A 27 26.25 -9.96 2.05
N LEU A 28 24.93 -9.78 1.99
CA LEU A 28 23.99 -10.88 1.78
C LEU A 28 24.12 -11.39 0.33
N PRO A 29 24.43 -12.69 0.14
CA PRO A 29 24.58 -13.27 -1.19
C PRO A 29 23.21 -13.47 -1.85
N GLY A 30 23.17 -13.44 -3.18
CA GLY A 30 21.96 -13.73 -3.94
C GLY A 30 21.56 -12.61 -4.90
N ALA A 31 20.42 -12.81 -5.55
CA ALA A 31 19.80 -11.82 -6.43
C ALA A 31 18.79 -10.97 -5.66
N TYR A 32 18.53 -9.77 -6.18
CA TYR A 32 17.60 -8.81 -5.61
C TYR A 32 16.48 -8.52 -6.60
N LEU A 33 15.24 -8.72 -6.17
CA LEU A 33 14.04 -8.35 -6.91
C LEU A 33 13.36 -7.17 -6.23
N ALA A 34 13.32 -6.09 -6.97
CA ALA A 34 12.62 -4.89 -6.62
C ALA A 34 11.11 -4.98 -6.92
N TRP A 35 10.23 -5.06 -5.91
CA TRP A 35 8.79 -4.87 -6.12
C TRP A 35 8.38 -3.39 -6.25
N VAL A 36 8.11 -2.93 -7.46
CA VAL A 36 7.90 -1.51 -7.82
C VAL A 36 6.44 -1.10 -7.91
N ASP A 37 5.49 -2.04 -7.94
CA ASP A 37 4.05 -1.71 -7.96
C ASP A 37 3.56 -1.30 -6.56
N PRO A 38 3.08 -0.06 -6.36
CA PRO A 38 2.51 0.39 -5.09
C PRO A 38 1.09 -0.17 -4.92
N VAL A 39 0.98 -1.45 -4.57
CA VAL A 39 -0.30 -2.19 -4.49
C VAL A 39 -1.35 -1.49 -3.63
N CYS A 40 -0.92 -0.73 -2.61
CA CYS A 40 -1.77 0.05 -1.71
C CYS A 40 -2.49 1.25 -2.35
N ASP A 41 -2.07 1.72 -3.53
CA ASP A 41 -2.65 2.87 -4.23
C ASP A 41 -3.10 2.49 -5.65
N GLY A 42 -4.22 3.08 -6.09
CA GLY A 42 -4.79 2.83 -7.41
C GLY A 42 -5.63 1.56 -7.54
N PRO A 43 -6.12 1.28 -8.76
CA PRO A 43 -7.12 0.25 -9.02
C PRO A 43 -6.54 -1.16 -8.92
N THR A 44 -7.26 -2.05 -8.23
CA THR A 44 -7.06 -3.51 -8.28
C THR A 44 -8.40 -4.23 -8.46
N PRO A 45 -9.13 -4.02 -9.58
CA PRO A 45 -10.44 -4.62 -9.76
C PRO A 45 -10.33 -6.15 -9.87
N GLU A 46 -11.33 -6.84 -9.35
CA GLU A 46 -11.49 -8.28 -9.49
C GLU A 46 -11.63 -8.73 -10.95
N GLY A 47 -11.33 -10.01 -11.21
CA GLY A 47 -11.56 -10.65 -12.51
C GLY A 47 -10.57 -10.28 -13.61
N LEU A 48 -9.51 -9.53 -13.33
CA LEU A 48 -8.46 -9.24 -14.31
C LEU A 48 -7.51 -10.42 -14.52
N THR A 49 -7.09 -10.63 -15.77
CA THR A 49 -5.91 -11.43 -16.08
C THR A 49 -4.65 -10.69 -15.66
N ASP A 50 -3.52 -11.39 -15.47
CA ASP A 50 -2.23 -10.75 -15.14
C ASP A 50 -1.85 -9.65 -16.13
N ASP A 51 -2.08 -9.86 -17.43
CA ASP A 51 -1.82 -8.89 -18.49
C ASP A 51 -2.69 -7.63 -18.34
N SER A 52 -3.99 -7.81 -18.05
CA SER A 52 -4.93 -6.71 -17.88
C SER A 52 -4.67 -5.95 -16.58
N TYR A 53 -4.33 -6.68 -15.51
CA TYR A 53 -3.91 -6.12 -14.23
C TYR A 53 -2.69 -5.23 -14.43
N ARG A 54 -1.59 -5.76 -14.99
CA ARG A 54 -0.39 -4.97 -15.27
C ARG A 54 -0.67 -3.73 -16.11
N ALA A 55 -1.50 -3.83 -17.15
CA ALA A 55 -1.86 -2.69 -17.98
C ALA A 55 -2.61 -1.60 -17.19
N ALA A 56 -3.56 -2.00 -16.33
CA ALA A 56 -4.29 -1.07 -15.46
C ALA A 56 -3.36 -0.40 -14.44
N ARG A 57 -2.48 -1.16 -13.80
CA ARG A 57 -1.47 -0.64 -12.86
C ARG A 57 -0.51 0.33 -13.54
N ALA A 58 0.05 -0.05 -14.70
CA ALA A 58 0.96 0.80 -15.45
C ALA A 58 0.32 2.14 -15.87
N ARG A 59 -0.94 2.10 -16.33
CA ARG A 59 -1.72 3.29 -16.66
C ARG A 59 -1.90 4.19 -15.45
N PHE A 60 -2.33 3.62 -14.33
CA PHE A 60 -2.52 4.37 -13.10
C PHE A 60 -1.23 5.05 -12.64
N ILE A 61 -0.13 4.31 -12.52
CA ILE A 61 1.17 4.84 -12.08
C ILE A 61 1.64 5.97 -13.01
N ALA A 62 1.55 5.77 -14.33
CA ALA A 62 1.92 6.77 -15.32
C ALA A 62 1.11 8.07 -15.17
N ASP A 63 -0.22 7.96 -15.11
CA ASP A 63 -1.10 9.13 -15.05
C ASP A 63 -1.02 9.81 -13.68
N ARG A 64 -0.98 9.03 -12.58
CA ARG A 64 -1.02 9.53 -11.22
C ARG A 64 0.29 10.20 -10.81
N TYR A 65 1.40 9.55 -11.08
CA TYR A 65 2.74 9.96 -10.62
C TYR A 65 3.53 10.71 -11.69
N GLY A 66 2.99 10.86 -12.91
CA GLY A 66 3.64 11.59 -14.00
C GLY A 66 4.77 10.79 -14.68
N GLU A 67 4.69 9.46 -14.62
CA GLU A 67 5.69 8.55 -15.18
C GLU A 67 5.41 8.21 -16.64
N ILE A 68 6.42 7.70 -17.35
CA ILE A 68 6.28 7.28 -18.75
C ILE A 68 5.65 5.88 -18.80
N LEU A 69 4.43 5.77 -19.32
CA LEU A 69 3.66 4.52 -19.40
C LEU A 69 4.47 3.31 -19.92
N ALA A 70 5.19 3.47 -21.03
CA ALA A 70 5.96 2.38 -21.61
C ALA A 70 7.12 1.91 -20.70
N ALA A 71 7.73 2.84 -19.95
CA ALA A 71 8.78 2.53 -19.00
C ALA A 71 8.21 1.78 -17.79
N VAL A 72 7.12 2.28 -17.21
CA VAL A 72 6.43 1.62 -16.09
C VAL A 72 5.97 0.21 -16.47
N LEU A 73 5.32 0.06 -17.63
CA LEU A 73 4.88 -1.25 -18.10
C LEU A 73 6.05 -2.22 -18.28
N GLY A 74 7.17 -1.75 -18.83
CA GLY A 74 8.40 -2.53 -18.94
C GLY A 74 8.91 -3.00 -17.58
N GLN A 75 8.96 -2.11 -16.59
CA GLN A 75 9.38 -2.44 -15.22
C GLN A 75 8.48 -3.49 -14.58
N LEU A 76 7.15 -3.37 -14.72
CA LEU A 76 6.19 -4.35 -14.19
C LEU A 76 6.35 -5.72 -14.87
N ILE A 77 6.57 -5.75 -16.19
CA ILE A 77 6.83 -7.00 -16.93
C ILE A 77 8.13 -7.66 -16.45
N ASP A 78 9.19 -6.87 -16.28
CA ASP A 78 10.50 -7.41 -15.87
C ASP A 78 10.47 -7.90 -14.41
N GLN A 79 9.71 -7.22 -13.54
CA GLN A 79 9.43 -7.69 -12.18
C GLN A 79 8.71 -9.05 -12.19
N ASP A 80 7.62 -9.18 -12.94
CA ASP A 80 6.85 -10.44 -13.02
C ASP A 80 7.71 -11.59 -13.57
N ARG A 81 8.53 -11.30 -14.59
CA ARG A 81 9.49 -12.29 -15.14
C ARG A 81 10.54 -12.70 -14.13
N ALA A 82 11.02 -11.79 -13.30
CA ALA A 82 11.96 -12.10 -12.24
C ALA A 82 11.31 -12.95 -11.14
N LEU A 83 10.07 -12.64 -10.75
CA LEU A 83 9.31 -13.44 -9.78
C LEU A 83 9.04 -14.86 -10.30
N ALA A 84 8.67 -15.01 -11.58
CA ALA A 84 8.44 -16.30 -12.22
C ALA A 84 9.68 -17.22 -12.25
N ARG A 85 10.86 -16.67 -11.95
CA ARG A 85 12.12 -17.42 -11.82
C ARG A 85 12.47 -17.76 -10.38
N ALA A 86 11.54 -17.62 -9.43
CA ALA A 86 11.72 -17.99 -8.03
C ALA A 86 12.35 -19.39 -7.85
N ASP A 87 11.93 -20.37 -8.65
CA ASP A 87 12.44 -21.75 -8.57
C ASP A 87 13.90 -21.93 -9.04
N ASP A 88 14.50 -20.93 -9.71
CA ASP A 88 15.95 -20.89 -10.02
C ASP A 88 16.81 -20.70 -8.74
N PHE A 89 16.18 -20.39 -7.61
CA PHE A 89 16.83 -20.12 -6.34
C PHE A 89 16.57 -21.22 -5.31
N ALA A 90 17.52 -21.45 -4.40
CA ALA A 90 17.35 -22.41 -3.32
C ALA A 90 16.33 -21.90 -2.30
N GLU A 91 16.33 -20.59 -2.02
CA GLU A 91 15.43 -19.92 -1.11
C GLU A 91 14.95 -18.56 -1.66
N VAL A 92 13.67 -18.25 -1.45
CA VAL A 92 13.10 -16.92 -1.69
C VAL A 92 12.81 -16.27 -0.35
N VAL A 93 13.29 -15.04 -0.17
CA VAL A 93 13.21 -14.28 1.07
C VAL A 93 12.43 -13.01 0.79
N ILE A 94 11.23 -12.88 1.37
CA ILE A 94 10.43 -11.67 1.31
C ILE A 94 10.84 -10.76 2.48
N TRP A 95 11.17 -9.51 2.18
CA TRP A 95 11.47 -8.47 3.16
C TRP A 95 10.34 -7.47 3.19
N VAL A 96 9.72 -7.29 4.35
CA VAL A 96 8.69 -6.27 4.55
C VAL A 96 8.79 -5.54 5.88
N GLU A 97 8.32 -4.30 5.88
CA GLU A 97 8.15 -3.42 7.03
C GLU A 97 6.72 -3.48 7.58
N HIS A 98 6.48 -2.73 8.66
CA HIS A 98 5.22 -2.73 9.40
C HIS A 98 4.11 -1.86 8.79
N ASP A 99 4.40 -1.13 7.71
CA ASP A 99 3.51 -0.13 7.13
C ASP A 99 2.61 -0.67 5.99
N LEU A 100 1.66 0.15 5.54
CA LEU A 100 0.66 -0.23 4.54
C LEU A 100 1.26 -0.58 3.16
N PHE A 101 2.30 0.10 2.71
CA PHE A 101 2.91 -0.15 1.41
C PHE A 101 3.46 -1.58 1.37
N ASP A 102 4.27 -1.90 2.37
CA ASP A 102 4.92 -3.19 2.51
C ASP A 102 3.93 -4.33 2.76
N GLN A 103 2.95 -4.12 3.64
CA GLN A 103 1.93 -5.14 3.91
C GLN A 103 1.01 -5.40 2.70
N SER A 104 0.74 -4.39 1.85
CA SER A 104 -0.03 -4.59 0.61
C SER A 104 0.73 -5.45 -0.42
N ILE A 105 2.04 -5.26 -0.53
CA ILE A 105 2.91 -6.06 -1.39
C ILE A 105 3.01 -7.49 -0.85
N LEU A 106 3.09 -7.66 0.48
CA LEU A 106 3.06 -8.98 1.11
C LEU A 106 1.79 -9.76 0.72
N VAL A 107 0.61 -9.12 0.78
CA VAL A 107 -0.66 -9.75 0.36
C VAL A 107 -0.56 -10.25 -1.09
N ARG A 108 -0.08 -9.39 -2.00
CA ARG A 108 0.06 -9.74 -3.43
C ARG A 108 1.04 -10.90 -3.66
N LEU A 109 2.16 -10.91 -2.94
CA LEU A 109 3.18 -11.97 -3.04
C LEU A 109 2.68 -13.28 -2.45
N LEU A 110 2.03 -13.26 -1.28
CA LEU A 110 1.45 -14.46 -0.67
C LEU A 110 0.39 -15.09 -1.58
N ALA A 111 -0.46 -14.27 -2.22
CA ALA A 111 -1.41 -14.75 -3.22
C ALA A 111 -0.70 -15.42 -4.41
N TRP A 112 0.36 -14.80 -4.94
CA TRP A 112 1.11 -15.38 -6.06
C TRP A 112 1.78 -16.72 -5.69
N PHE A 113 2.41 -16.80 -4.51
CA PHE A 113 3.04 -18.01 -4.01
C PHE A 113 2.04 -19.08 -3.53
N ALA A 114 0.77 -18.73 -3.33
CA ALA A 114 -0.28 -19.73 -3.10
C ALA A 114 -0.52 -20.58 -4.35
N ASP A 115 -0.49 -19.95 -5.52
CA ASP A 115 -0.62 -20.62 -6.84
C ASP A 115 0.71 -21.18 -7.35
N HIS A 116 1.84 -20.58 -6.93
CA HIS A 116 3.20 -20.94 -7.34
C HIS A 116 4.06 -21.29 -6.11
N PRO A 117 3.76 -22.40 -5.40
CA PRO A 117 4.41 -22.69 -4.13
C PRO A 117 5.91 -22.94 -4.28
N HIS A 118 6.71 -22.16 -3.54
CA HIS A 118 8.16 -22.35 -3.49
C HIS A 118 8.57 -23.23 -2.29
N ARG A 119 9.52 -24.15 -2.50
CA ARG A 119 9.97 -25.12 -1.48
C ARG A 119 10.59 -24.49 -0.24
N ALA A 120 11.13 -23.27 -0.34
CA ALA A 120 11.74 -22.52 0.74
C ALA A 120 11.41 -21.05 0.58
N LEU A 121 10.18 -20.69 0.97
CA LEU A 121 9.74 -19.30 1.07
C LEU A 121 9.87 -18.84 2.52
N THR A 122 10.64 -17.78 2.75
CA THR A 122 10.84 -17.19 4.07
C THR A 122 10.48 -15.71 4.08
N LEU A 123 10.19 -15.21 5.28
CA LEU A 123 9.75 -13.85 5.53
C LEU A 123 10.61 -13.23 6.62
N VAL A 124 11.11 -12.04 6.32
CA VAL A 124 11.60 -11.06 7.28
C VAL A 124 10.51 -10.01 7.44
N GLN A 125 10.03 -9.83 8.67
CA GLN A 125 9.11 -8.76 9.04
C GLN A 125 9.80 -7.87 10.07
N ALA A 126 10.01 -6.60 9.73
CA ALA A 126 10.63 -5.63 10.61
C ALA A 126 9.58 -4.75 11.30
N ASP A 127 9.77 -4.55 12.60
CA ASP A 127 8.94 -3.64 13.43
C ASP A 127 9.25 -2.15 13.18
N ASP A 128 10.24 -1.84 12.34
CA ASP A 128 10.70 -0.48 12.01
C ASP A 128 11.22 -0.45 10.55
N PHE A 129 11.50 0.74 10.04
CA PHE A 129 11.99 0.97 8.68
C PHE A 129 13.35 0.29 8.47
N LEU A 130 13.41 -0.68 7.57
CA LEU A 130 14.60 -1.39 7.10
C LEU A 130 15.64 -0.39 6.53
N GLY A 131 15.19 0.69 5.90
CA GLY A 131 16.07 1.73 5.35
C GLY A 131 16.92 2.46 6.41
N ARG A 132 16.52 2.37 7.69
CA ARG A 132 17.24 2.95 8.85
C ARG A 132 18.13 1.93 9.57
N GLN A 133 18.06 0.66 9.17
CA GLN A 133 18.79 -0.40 9.85
C GLN A 133 20.28 -0.38 9.50
N THR A 134 21.09 -0.74 10.48
CA THR A 134 22.53 -1.00 10.25
C THR A 134 22.72 -2.32 9.52
N PRO A 135 23.84 -2.52 8.80
CA PRO A 135 24.16 -3.81 8.17
C PRO A 135 24.05 -4.99 9.14
N ASP A 136 24.59 -4.88 10.36
CA ASP A 136 24.50 -5.94 11.37
C ASP A 136 23.05 -6.23 11.81
N ALA A 137 22.20 -5.21 11.85
CA ALA A 137 20.78 -5.39 12.15
C ALA A 137 20.07 -6.14 11.01
N LEU A 138 20.38 -5.81 9.75
CA LEU A 138 19.86 -6.54 8.59
C LEU A 138 20.31 -8.00 8.59
N THR A 139 21.57 -8.29 8.96
CA THR A 139 22.05 -9.68 9.11
C THR A 139 21.29 -10.42 10.19
N ARG A 140 21.05 -9.82 11.36
CA ARG A 140 20.25 -10.44 12.43
C ARG A 140 18.81 -10.71 12.01
N LEU A 141 18.19 -9.77 11.30
CA LEU A 141 16.85 -9.95 10.75
C LEU A 141 16.82 -11.10 9.73
N PHE A 142 17.82 -11.19 8.86
CA PHE A 142 17.98 -12.30 7.93
C PHE A 142 18.12 -13.64 8.66
N GLU A 143 18.96 -13.72 9.70
CA GLU A 143 19.13 -14.95 10.51
C GLU A 143 17.85 -15.35 11.24
N ALA A 144 17.05 -14.38 11.68
CA ALA A 144 15.78 -14.59 12.38
C ALA A 144 14.59 -14.83 11.44
N ARG A 145 14.78 -14.78 10.12
CA ARG A 145 13.70 -14.99 9.14
C ARG A 145 13.00 -16.32 9.38
N ARG A 146 11.69 -16.35 9.17
CA ARG A 146 10.88 -17.55 9.38
C ARG A 146 10.32 -18.07 8.08
N ARG A 147 9.96 -19.36 8.06
CA ARG A 147 9.24 -19.92 6.93
C ARG A 147 7.82 -19.34 6.86
N VAL A 148 7.37 -19.04 5.65
CA VAL A 148 5.95 -18.73 5.37
C VAL A 148 5.15 -20.02 5.47
N THR A 149 4.05 -20.01 6.22
CA THR A 149 3.26 -21.21 6.44
C THR A 149 2.26 -21.45 5.31
N VAL A 150 1.75 -22.68 5.21
CA VAL A 150 0.66 -23.01 4.27
C VAL A 150 -0.62 -22.23 4.61
N SER A 151 -0.89 -21.99 5.89
CA SER A 151 -2.03 -21.17 6.34
C SER A 151 -1.90 -19.72 5.85
N GLU A 152 -0.70 -19.16 5.87
CA GLU A 152 -0.43 -17.80 5.38
C GLU A 152 -0.56 -17.68 3.87
N LEU A 153 -0.12 -18.68 3.10
CA LEU A 153 -0.32 -18.70 1.65
C LEU A 153 -1.81 -18.76 1.29
N LYS A 154 -2.57 -19.66 1.93
CA LYS A 154 -4.02 -19.74 1.75
C LYS A 154 -4.73 -18.44 2.13
N LEU A 155 -4.32 -17.85 3.25
CA LEU A 155 -4.83 -16.55 3.68
C LEU A 155 -4.47 -15.46 2.67
N GLY A 156 -3.26 -15.46 2.10
CA GLY A 156 -2.83 -14.51 1.07
C GLY A 156 -3.72 -14.52 -0.17
N GLY A 157 -4.05 -15.71 -0.70
CA GLY A 157 -5.00 -15.83 -1.81
C GLY A 157 -6.37 -15.25 -1.48
N TYR A 158 -6.93 -15.63 -0.33
CA TYR A 158 -8.23 -15.10 0.13
C TYR A 158 -8.20 -13.58 0.39
N LEU A 159 -7.14 -13.07 1.01
CA LEU A 159 -6.94 -11.64 1.23
C LEU A 159 -6.89 -10.87 -0.08
N TRP A 160 -6.23 -11.41 -1.11
CA TRP A 160 -6.14 -10.77 -2.41
C TRP A 160 -7.49 -10.70 -3.13
N GLU A 161 -8.32 -11.75 -3.01
CA GLU A 161 -9.70 -11.71 -3.49
C GLU A 161 -10.49 -10.60 -2.80
N LEU A 162 -10.43 -10.53 -1.46
CA LEU A 162 -11.12 -9.48 -0.69
C LEU A 162 -10.58 -8.07 -0.95
N TRP A 163 -9.28 -7.95 -1.19
CA TRP A 163 -8.63 -6.70 -1.58
C TRP A 163 -9.13 -6.22 -2.94
N CYS A 164 -9.34 -7.13 -3.88
CA CYS A 164 -9.84 -6.83 -5.22
C CYS A 164 -11.36 -6.70 -5.33
N ALA A 165 -12.09 -7.04 -4.27
CA ALA A 165 -13.55 -6.99 -4.25
C ALA A 165 -14.06 -5.53 -4.24
N PRO A 166 -15.22 -5.26 -4.88
CA PRO A 166 -15.84 -3.93 -4.86
C PRO A 166 -16.41 -3.55 -3.48
N ASP A 167 -16.79 -4.54 -2.67
CA ASP A 167 -17.27 -4.36 -1.30
C ASP A 167 -16.10 -4.54 -0.30
N PRO A 168 -15.69 -3.49 0.43
CA PRO A 168 -14.56 -3.55 1.34
C PRO A 168 -14.91 -4.11 2.73
N ARG A 169 -16.19 -4.35 3.06
CA ARG A 169 -16.63 -4.82 4.39
C ARG A 169 -16.08 -6.19 4.78
N PRO A 170 -15.99 -7.19 3.86
CA PRO A 170 -15.33 -8.46 4.19
C PRO A 170 -13.84 -8.30 4.56
N LEU A 171 -13.13 -7.35 3.92
CA LEU A 171 -11.74 -7.06 4.24
C LEU A 171 -11.60 -6.48 5.65
N GLU A 172 -12.52 -5.58 6.05
CA GLU A 172 -12.62 -5.06 7.42
C GLU A 172 -12.85 -6.18 8.46
N ALA A 173 -13.81 -7.07 8.18
CA ALA A 173 -14.13 -8.18 9.06
C ALA A 173 -12.90 -9.09 9.26
N LEU A 174 -12.17 -9.37 8.18
CA LEU A 174 -10.95 -10.17 8.24
C LEU A 174 -9.83 -9.46 9.02
N ALA A 175 -9.63 -8.16 8.83
CA ALA A 175 -8.68 -7.38 9.63
C ALA A 175 -8.96 -7.52 11.14
N THR A 176 -10.24 -7.46 11.53
CA THR A 176 -10.67 -7.65 12.92
C THR A 176 -10.39 -9.08 13.42
N ILE A 177 -10.65 -10.11 12.61
CA ILE A 177 -10.37 -11.51 12.96
C ILE A 177 -8.88 -11.75 13.16
N LEU A 178 -8.04 -11.19 12.28
CA LEU A 178 -6.60 -11.35 12.35
C LEU A 178 -5.99 -10.62 13.56
N ASP A 179 -6.60 -9.53 14.01
CA ASP A 179 -6.12 -8.78 15.19
C ASP A 179 -6.37 -9.54 16.50
N ASP A 180 -7.47 -10.28 16.58
CA ASP A 180 -7.88 -11.02 17.77
C ASP A 180 -7.14 -12.37 17.90
N PRO A 181 -6.27 -12.55 18.90
CA PRO A 181 -5.51 -13.80 19.08
C PRO A 181 -6.40 -15.04 19.28
N ALA A 182 -7.64 -14.88 19.77
CA ALA A 182 -8.56 -15.99 19.97
C ALA A 182 -9.30 -16.42 18.69
N ARG A 183 -9.33 -15.56 17.67
CA ARG A 183 -9.98 -15.82 16.38
C ARG A 183 -9.01 -15.98 15.22
N ARG A 184 -7.76 -15.53 15.39
CA ARG A 184 -6.71 -15.65 14.38
C ARG A 184 -6.52 -17.12 13.97
N PRO A 185 -6.51 -17.45 12.67
CA PRO A 185 -6.30 -18.82 12.22
C PRO A 185 -4.95 -19.39 12.68
N GLU A 186 -4.94 -20.67 13.00
CA GLU A 186 -3.72 -21.37 13.40
C GLU A 186 -2.65 -21.33 12.29
N GLY A 187 -1.40 -21.09 12.68
CA GLY A 187 -0.27 -21.00 11.77
C GLY A 187 -0.17 -19.68 11.01
N VAL A 188 -1.00 -18.68 11.30
CA VAL A 188 -0.88 -17.33 10.75
C VAL A 188 -0.16 -16.42 11.74
N SER A 189 0.96 -15.82 11.32
CA SER A 189 1.74 -14.88 12.12
C SER A 189 2.10 -13.64 11.30
N LEU A 190 1.09 -12.80 11.03
CA LEU A 190 1.23 -11.55 10.27
C LEU A 190 0.85 -10.36 11.16
N PRO A 191 1.69 -9.97 12.13
CA PRO A 191 1.32 -9.05 13.21
C PRO A 191 0.97 -7.64 12.73
N HIS A 192 1.58 -7.15 11.66
CA HIS A 192 1.35 -5.79 11.15
C HIS A 192 0.17 -5.69 10.18
N LEU A 193 -0.26 -6.83 9.63
CA LEU A 193 -1.29 -6.86 8.59
C LEU A 193 -2.65 -6.28 9.04
N PRO A 194 -3.18 -6.57 10.26
CA PRO A 194 -4.45 -5.98 10.69
C PRO A 194 -4.45 -4.44 10.71
N ALA A 195 -3.37 -3.84 11.21
CA ALA A 195 -3.22 -2.39 11.27
C ALA A 195 -3.09 -1.79 9.86
N ALA A 196 -2.33 -2.44 8.97
CA ALA A 196 -2.21 -2.02 7.58
C ALA A 196 -3.56 -2.09 6.84
N LEU A 197 -4.35 -3.16 7.02
CA LEU A 197 -5.68 -3.29 6.41
C LEU A 197 -6.64 -2.20 6.90
N ARG A 198 -6.68 -1.92 8.21
CA ARG A 198 -7.46 -0.79 8.73
C ARG A 198 -7.01 0.55 8.15
N ARG A 199 -5.69 0.76 8.02
CA ARG A 199 -5.15 1.99 7.42
C ARG A 199 -5.52 2.10 5.93
N HIS A 200 -5.53 1.00 5.18
CA HIS A 200 -6.02 0.96 3.81
C HIS A 200 -7.49 1.42 3.72
N LEU A 201 -8.35 0.83 4.56
CA LEU A 201 -9.78 1.15 4.62
C LEU A 201 -10.04 2.59 5.10
N ALA A 202 -9.18 3.14 5.95
CA ALA A 202 -9.24 4.54 6.36
C ALA A 202 -8.97 5.54 5.23
N ASN A 203 -8.57 5.09 4.03
CA ASN A 203 -8.54 5.92 2.82
C ASN A 203 -9.90 6.02 2.10
N LEU A 204 -10.91 5.23 2.50
CA LEU A 204 -12.29 5.51 2.12
C LEU A 204 -12.71 6.91 2.59
N PRO A 205 -13.69 7.56 1.93
CA PRO A 205 -14.15 8.87 2.35
C PRO A 205 -14.73 8.82 3.75
N GLY A 206 -14.33 9.76 4.61
CA GLY A 206 -14.84 9.85 5.97
C GLY A 206 -16.36 10.04 6.01
N SER A 207 -17.03 9.38 6.96
CA SER A 207 -18.49 9.50 7.14
C SER A 207 -18.92 10.93 7.44
N ARG A 208 -18.07 11.71 8.11
CA ARG A 208 -18.34 13.10 8.56
C ARG A 208 -17.92 14.19 7.58
N ASP A 209 -16.74 14.06 7.00
CA ASP A 209 -16.06 15.12 6.27
C ASP A 209 -15.77 14.77 4.80
N GLY A 210 -16.04 13.53 4.39
CA GLY A 210 -15.77 13.06 3.04
C GLY A 210 -14.29 12.84 2.71
N LEU A 211 -13.38 13.09 3.66
CA LEU A 211 -11.94 13.00 3.46
C LEU A 211 -11.41 11.61 3.77
N SER A 212 -10.50 11.11 2.95
CA SER A 212 -9.59 10.03 3.36
C SER A 212 -8.75 10.46 4.57
N MET A 213 -8.17 9.49 5.28
CA MET A 213 -7.24 9.78 6.37
C MET A 213 -6.04 10.62 5.90
N THR A 214 -5.45 10.32 4.74
CA THR A 214 -4.31 11.08 4.19
C THR A 214 -4.67 12.52 3.87
N GLU A 215 -5.80 12.76 3.19
CA GLU A 215 -6.29 14.11 2.90
C GLU A 215 -6.53 14.90 4.20
N ARG A 216 -7.14 14.26 5.21
CA ARG A 216 -7.39 14.89 6.51
C ARG A 216 -6.11 15.25 7.25
N LEU A 217 -5.08 14.40 7.19
CA LEU A 217 -3.77 14.70 7.80
C LEU A 217 -3.09 15.88 7.06
N ALA A 218 -3.16 15.91 5.73
CA ALA A 218 -2.61 17.00 4.93
C ALA A 218 -3.28 18.36 5.25
N LEU A 219 -4.62 18.40 5.28
CA LEU A 219 -5.34 19.65 5.59
C LEU A 219 -5.10 20.12 7.03
N ARG A 220 -5.01 19.20 8.00
CA ARG A 220 -4.65 19.54 9.39
C ARG A 220 -3.24 20.09 9.50
N ALA A 221 -2.27 19.49 8.81
CA ALA A 221 -0.91 20.02 8.78
C ALA A 221 -0.88 21.48 8.27
N VAL A 222 -1.67 21.81 7.23
CA VAL A 222 -1.80 23.20 6.76
C VAL A 222 -2.48 24.09 7.80
N ALA A 223 -3.53 23.60 8.46
CA ALA A 223 -4.20 24.32 9.55
C ALA A 223 -3.25 24.64 10.72
N ASP A 224 -2.31 23.72 11.00
CA ASP A 224 -1.30 23.82 12.05
C ASP A 224 -0.06 24.65 11.62
N GLY A 225 -0.06 25.19 10.40
CA GLY A 225 0.95 26.13 9.91
C GLY A 225 2.01 25.54 8.97
N ALA A 226 1.87 24.30 8.50
CA ALA A 226 2.73 23.77 7.45
C ALA A 226 2.36 24.38 6.09
N GLU A 227 3.28 25.15 5.51
CA GLU A 227 2.98 25.91 4.29
C GLU A 227 3.59 25.32 3.03
N THR A 228 4.57 24.42 3.10
CA THR A 228 5.22 23.85 1.90
C THR A 228 4.87 22.38 1.73
N ALA A 229 4.91 21.85 0.51
CA ALA A 229 4.64 20.43 0.24
C ALA A 229 5.49 19.51 1.13
N GLY A 230 6.79 19.83 1.30
CA GLY A 230 7.69 19.07 2.15
C GLY A 230 7.36 19.17 3.65
N ALA A 231 6.98 20.35 4.15
CA ALA A 231 6.57 20.51 5.55
C ALA A 231 5.26 19.78 5.85
N ILE A 232 4.29 19.82 4.92
CA ILE A 232 3.04 19.09 5.04
C ILE A 232 3.32 17.59 5.02
N PHE A 233 4.12 17.11 4.06
CA PHE A 233 4.51 15.70 3.97
C PHE A 233 5.18 15.20 5.25
N ALA A 234 6.17 15.95 5.77
CA ALA A 234 6.84 15.61 7.03
C ALA A 234 5.85 15.53 8.20
N SER A 235 4.90 16.47 8.29
CA SER A 235 3.84 16.43 9.30
C SER A 235 2.93 15.20 9.15
N VAL A 236 2.55 14.83 7.92
CA VAL A 236 1.77 13.62 7.67
C VAL A 236 2.55 12.38 8.11
N CYS A 237 3.81 12.23 7.70
CA CYS A 237 4.65 11.10 8.11
C CYS A 237 4.82 10.98 9.63
N LEU A 238 4.87 12.11 10.35
CA LEU A 238 4.97 12.11 11.82
C LEU A 238 3.68 11.71 12.52
N GLN A 239 2.51 11.95 11.89
CA GLN A 239 1.19 11.64 12.45
C GLN A 239 0.69 10.25 12.07
N GLU A 240 1.25 9.64 11.03
CA GLU A 240 0.98 8.25 10.69
C GLU A 240 1.57 7.31 11.75
N PRO A 241 0.80 6.35 12.29
CA PRO A 241 1.36 5.33 13.20
C PRO A 241 2.52 4.55 12.56
N ALA A 242 2.42 4.32 11.25
CA ALA A 242 3.45 3.75 10.40
C ALA A 242 3.46 4.54 9.09
N ALA A 243 4.48 5.36 8.86
CA ALA A 243 4.60 6.12 7.62
C ALA A 243 4.73 5.15 6.44
N TRP A 244 3.79 5.20 5.49
CA TRP A 244 3.67 4.21 4.42
C TRP A 244 3.77 4.78 3.01
N LEU A 245 3.67 6.11 2.87
CA LEU A 245 3.61 6.76 1.56
C LEU A 245 4.86 7.61 1.34
N GLY A 246 5.43 7.50 0.14
CA GLY A 246 6.51 8.38 -0.33
C GLY A 246 5.98 9.71 -0.88
N ASP A 247 6.88 10.64 -1.15
CA ASP A 247 6.56 11.95 -1.72
C ASP A 247 5.85 11.85 -3.09
N MET A 248 6.27 10.91 -3.94
CA MET A 248 5.64 10.59 -5.23
C MET A 248 4.17 10.18 -5.08
N MET A 249 3.80 9.53 -3.98
CA MET A 249 2.42 9.16 -3.66
C MET A 249 1.66 10.32 -3.00
N PHE A 250 2.36 11.14 -2.21
CA PHE A 250 1.77 12.24 -1.45
C PHE A 250 1.40 13.46 -2.29
N TYR A 251 2.31 13.94 -3.14
CA TYR A 251 2.09 15.20 -3.87
C TYR A 251 0.87 15.16 -4.81
N PRO A 252 0.53 14.04 -5.46
CA PRO A 252 -0.75 13.90 -6.14
C PRO A 252 -1.98 14.16 -5.24
N VAL A 253 -1.91 13.84 -3.94
CA VAL A 253 -2.98 14.15 -2.97
C VAL A 253 -3.12 15.68 -2.80
N LEU A 254 -2.01 16.40 -2.63
CA LEU A 254 -2.04 17.87 -2.55
C LEU A 254 -2.58 18.51 -3.83
N ARG A 255 -2.21 17.94 -5.00
CA ARG A 255 -2.73 18.39 -6.29
C ARG A 255 -4.25 18.20 -6.39
N ASP A 256 -4.78 17.08 -5.94
CA ASP A 256 -6.23 16.83 -5.93
C ASP A 256 -6.95 17.78 -4.98
N LEU A 257 -6.40 17.99 -3.77
CA LEU A 257 -6.94 18.95 -2.80
C LEU A 257 -6.91 20.39 -3.30
N SER A 258 -6.04 20.71 -4.27
CA SER A 258 -5.91 22.05 -4.85
C SER A 258 -6.71 22.24 -6.15
N ARG A 259 -7.46 21.23 -6.59
CA ARG A 259 -8.09 21.21 -7.92
C ARG A 259 -9.43 21.97 -7.94
N ALA A 260 -9.57 22.87 -8.92
CA ALA A 260 -10.81 23.58 -9.21
C ALA A 260 -11.92 22.65 -9.74
N PRO A 261 -13.23 23.00 -9.59
CA PRO A 261 -13.73 24.26 -9.01
C PRO A 261 -13.86 24.25 -7.47
N PHE A 262 -13.56 23.13 -6.80
CA PHE A 262 -13.80 22.97 -5.36
C PHE A 262 -12.52 22.62 -4.59
N ALA A 263 -11.53 23.49 -4.72
CA ALA A 263 -10.24 23.32 -4.06
C ALA A 263 -10.38 23.53 -2.55
N LEU A 264 -9.85 22.58 -1.77
CA LEU A 264 -9.71 22.70 -0.30
C LEU A 264 -8.41 23.40 0.07
N LEU A 265 -7.41 23.35 -0.81
CA LEU A 265 -6.16 24.08 -0.70
C LEU A 265 -6.01 25.08 -1.85
N GLU A 266 -5.47 26.25 -1.55
CA GLU A 266 -4.90 27.15 -2.56
C GLU A 266 -3.38 27.00 -2.55
N GLN A 267 -2.76 27.07 -3.72
CA GLN A 267 -1.30 27.09 -3.87
C GLN A 267 -0.88 28.39 -4.53
N ALA A 268 -0.05 29.18 -3.84
CA ALA A 268 0.55 30.42 -4.35
C ALA A 268 2.01 30.52 -3.88
N ASP A 269 2.93 30.83 -4.79
CA ASP A 269 4.37 30.93 -4.51
C ASP A 269 4.93 29.71 -3.75
N ASP A 270 4.57 28.50 -4.22
CA ASP A 270 4.92 27.20 -3.61
C ASP A 270 4.44 27.01 -2.15
N ARG A 271 3.50 27.86 -1.70
CA ARG A 271 2.88 27.77 -0.39
C ARG A 271 1.42 27.36 -0.49
N TYR A 272 1.02 26.47 0.42
CA TYR A 272 -0.34 25.98 0.56
C TYR A 272 -1.06 26.71 1.69
N ARG A 273 -2.33 27.03 1.46
CA ARG A 273 -3.25 27.54 2.49
C ARG A 273 -4.61 26.88 2.34
N LEU A 274 -5.36 26.81 3.42
CA LEU A 274 -6.75 26.38 3.36
C LEU A 274 -7.58 27.44 2.62
N THR A 275 -8.40 26.98 1.67
CA THR A 275 -9.49 27.82 1.17
C THR A 275 -10.58 27.96 2.24
N PRO A 276 -11.56 28.88 2.11
CA PRO A 276 -12.70 28.92 3.02
C PRO A 276 -13.45 27.58 3.11
N ILE A 277 -13.54 26.85 1.99
CA ILE A 277 -14.15 25.51 1.95
C ILE A 277 -13.27 24.51 2.70
N GLY A 278 -11.95 24.51 2.45
CA GLY A 278 -11.01 23.65 3.16
C GLY A 278 -11.06 23.85 4.68
N GLY A 279 -11.11 25.11 5.13
CA GLY A 279 -11.28 25.44 6.55
C GLY A 279 -12.58 24.89 7.14
N ALA A 280 -13.71 25.04 6.44
CA ALA A 280 -15.00 24.51 6.90
C ALA A 280 -15.01 22.98 6.97
N VAL A 281 -14.41 22.28 6.00
CA VAL A 281 -14.27 20.82 6.02
C VAL A 281 -13.39 20.35 7.18
N VAL A 282 -12.24 20.98 7.41
CA VAL A 282 -11.34 20.65 8.55
C VAL A 282 -12.05 20.82 9.90
N MET A 283 -12.92 21.83 10.02
CA MET A 283 -13.72 22.08 11.22
C MET A 283 -14.94 21.15 11.35
N GLY A 284 -15.15 20.22 10.42
CA GLY A 284 -16.29 19.30 10.40
C GLY A 284 -17.63 19.98 10.12
N GLN A 285 -17.60 21.18 9.53
CA GLN A 285 -18.80 21.95 9.20
C GLN A 285 -19.35 21.61 7.82
N MET A 286 -18.55 20.98 6.96
CA MET A 286 -18.91 20.57 5.61
C MET A 286 -18.35 19.20 5.27
N ASP A 287 -19.06 18.49 4.40
CA ASP A 287 -18.59 17.26 3.77
C ASP A 287 -17.99 17.62 2.40
N ALA A 288 -16.71 17.27 2.19
CA ALA A 288 -15.97 17.53 0.96
C ALA A 288 -16.67 16.94 -0.29
N LEU A 289 -17.43 15.85 -0.13
CA LEU A 289 -18.11 15.18 -1.22
C LEU A 289 -19.36 15.92 -1.73
N GLN A 290 -19.86 16.93 -1.00
CA GLN A 290 -20.95 17.80 -1.49
C GLN A 290 -20.56 18.54 -2.78
N PHE A 291 -19.27 18.62 -3.05
CA PHE A 291 -18.67 19.28 -4.18
C PHE A 291 -18.21 18.30 -5.28
N GLY A 292 -18.57 17.02 -5.15
CA GLY A 292 -18.11 15.93 -6.00
C GLY A 292 -16.76 15.37 -5.56
N SER A 293 -16.48 14.15 -5.99
CA SER A 293 -15.20 13.48 -5.78
C SER A 293 -14.50 13.18 -7.10
N GLN A 294 -13.18 13.15 -7.06
CA GLN A 294 -12.44 12.55 -8.16
C GLN A 294 -12.65 11.03 -8.14
N PRO A 295 -12.78 10.38 -9.31
CA PRO A 295 -12.75 8.92 -9.37
C PRO A 295 -11.47 8.42 -8.72
N ARG A 296 -11.63 7.56 -7.71
CA ARG A 296 -10.51 6.96 -6.98
C ARG A 296 -10.84 5.52 -6.62
N TRP A 297 -9.81 4.75 -6.34
CA TRP A 297 -9.93 3.34 -6.00
C TRP A 297 -9.32 3.09 -4.64
N ILE A 298 -9.98 2.28 -3.83
CA ILE A 298 -9.44 1.71 -2.59
C ILE A 298 -9.42 0.19 -2.81
N GLY A 299 -8.29 -0.30 -3.30
CA GLY A 299 -8.18 -1.68 -3.78
C GLY A 299 -9.14 -1.92 -4.96
N GLY A 300 -10.03 -2.89 -4.80
CA GLY A 300 -11.11 -3.21 -5.73
C GLY A 300 -12.33 -2.30 -5.65
N CYS A 301 -12.43 -1.46 -4.62
CA CYS A 301 -13.56 -0.56 -4.42
C CYS A 301 -13.40 0.69 -5.28
N ALA A 302 -14.11 0.75 -6.41
CA ALA A 302 -14.25 1.96 -7.21
C ALA A 302 -15.18 2.95 -6.50
N LEU A 303 -14.65 4.12 -6.14
CA LEU A 303 -15.45 5.15 -5.48
C LEU A 303 -16.22 5.97 -6.51
N GLU A 304 -17.51 5.68 -6.60
CA GLU A 304 -18.50 6.44 -7.37
C GLU A 304 -18.82 7.80 -6.70
N SER A 305 -19.60 8.64 -7.38
CA SER A 305 -20.09 9.92 -6.86
C SER A 305 -21.63 9.92 -6.85
N PRO A 306 -22.27 9.79 -5.67
CA PRO A 306 -21.68 9.68 -4.35
C PRO A 306 -21.09 8.28 -4.08
N PRO A 307 -20.14 8.17 -3.15
CA PRO A 307 -19.48 6.91 -2.86
C PRO A 307 -20.41 5.97 -2.10
N GLN A 308 -20.41 4.69 -2.49
CA GLN A 308 -21.21 3.62 -1.91
C GLN A 308 -20.76 3.27 -0.48
N PHE A 309 -19.48 3.50 -0.17
CA PHE A 309 -18.88 3.19 1.13
C PHE A 309 -18.12 4.39 1.68
N ARG A 310 -18.17 4.52 3.00
CA ARG A 310 -17.45 5.52 3.78
C ARG A 310 -16.77 4.87 4.99
N TRP A 311 -15.82 5.58 5.58
CA TRP A 311 -15.13 5.18 6.80
C TRP A 311 -15.64 5.95 8.01
N ASP A 312 -16.11 5.25 9.04
CA ASP A 312 -16.35 5.84 10.35
C ASP A 312 -15.06 5.83 11.16
N GLN A 313 -14.55 7.01 11.48
CA GLN A 313 -13.29 7.17 12.19
C GLN A 313 -13.38 6.86 13.68
N GLN A 314 -14.56 6.95 14.28
CA GLN A 314 -14.74 6.68 15.71
C GLN A 314 -14.87 5.19 15.98
N GLU A 315 -15.63 4.51 15.13
CA GLU A 315 -15.90 3.08 15.24
C GLU A 315 -14.88 2.23 14.45
N GLU A 316 -13.96 2.87 13.70
CA GLU A 316 -12.97 2.25 12.83
C GLU A 316 -13.55 1.17 11.91
N ARG A 317 -14.63 1.52 11.21
CA ARG A 317 -15.38 0.58 10.36
C ARG A 317 -15.88 1.20 9.07
N VAL A 318 -16.16 0.35 8.09
CA VAL A 318 -16.86 0.71 6.86
C VAL A 318 -18.35 0.88 7.18
N VAL A 319 -18.92 1.95 6.65
CA VAL A 319 -20.36 2.24 6.68
C VAL A 319 -20.86 2.51 5.26
N GLU A 320 -22.16 2.32 5.04
CA GLU A 320 -22.78 2.67 3.76
C GLU A 320 -22.74 4.19 3.56
N GLY A 321 -22.50 4.59 2.32
CA GLY A 321 -22.57 5.99 1.91
C GLY A 321 -24.01 6.50 1.87
N PRO A 322 -24.20 7.82 1.69
CA PRO A 322 -25.53 8.39 1.56
C PRO A 322 -26.24 7.79 0.34
N ASN A 323 -27.41 7.15 0.57
CA ASN A 323 -28.26 6.67 -0.52
C ASN A 323 -28.73 7.86 -1.37
N LEU A 324 -28.47 7.79 -2.68
CA LEU A 324 -29.25 8.57 -3.64
C LEU A 324 -30.66 7.97 -3.67
N GLY A 325 -31.58 8.58 -2.92
CA GLY A 325 -33.02 8.35 -3.10
C GLY A 325 -33.49 8.84 -4.46
#